data_AF-A0A0M4EMU4-F1
#
_entry.id   AF-A0A0M4EMU4-F1
#
_cell.length_a   1.000
_cell.length_b   1.000
_cell.length_c   1.000
_cell.angle_alpha   90.00
_cell.angle_beta   90.00
_cell.angle_gamma   90.00
#
_symmetry.space_group_name_H-M   'P 1'
#
loop_
_entity.id
_entity.type
_entity.pdbx_description
1 polymer ?
#
loop_
_entity_poly.entity_id
_entity_poly.type
_entity_poly.pdbx_seq_one_letter_code
_entity_poly.pdbx_strand_id
1 'polypeptide(L)'
;MVIGLLLRGGAVVGAVYYTRKAGIWGSAEETDKLYNNIKAELCPYVQQAKKKLPFEVPQLPKAGEMRFLAKHYYNEGVKNSFRFVHMLPCYAGRGMKKVKDTFEDFAKSPALTAGDKEATASK
;
A
#
# COMPACT_ATOMS: atom_id res chain seq x y z
N MET A 1 -3.39 -31.93 7.70
CA MET A 1 -4.66 -31.18 7.51
C MET A 1 -5.28 -30.68 8.81
N VAL A 2 -5.28 -31.47 9.90
CA VAL A 2 -5.93 -31.09 11.18
C VAL A 2 -5.28 -29.89 11.89
N ILE A 3 -3.95 -29.81 11.94
CA ILE A 3 -3.22 -28.69 12.59
C ILE A 3 -3.53 -27.35 11.90
N GLY A 4 -3.62 -27.34 10.57
CA GLY A 4 -3.98 -26.14 9.81
C GLY A 4 -5.41 -25.67 10.07
N LEU A 5 -6.34 -26.60 10.29
CA LEU A 5 -7.72 -26.27 10.69
C LEU A 5 -7.77 -25.70 12.11
N LEU A 6 -6.98 -26.24 13.04
CA LEU A 6 -6.91 -25.72 14.41
C LEU A 6 -6.31 -24.32 14.49
N LEU A 7 -5.23 -24.06 13.74
CA LEU A 7 -4.63 -22.72 13.68
C LEU A 7 -5.59 -21.68 13.08
N ARG A 8 -6.23 -22.03 11.95
CA ARG A 8 -7.23 -21.14 11.31
C ARG A 8 -8.46 -20.96 12.20
N GLY A 9 -8.97 -22.04 12.80
CA GLY A 9 -10.10 -22.00 13.73
C GLY A 9 -9.79 -21.14 14.95
N GLY A 10 -8.62 -21.33 15.56
CA GLY A 10 -8.14 -20.53 16.69
C GLY A 10 -8.00 -19.04 16.34
N ALA A 11 -7.46 -18.72 15.16
CA ALA A 11 -7.36 -17.34 14.69
C ALA A 11 -8.74 -16.69 14.50
N VAL A 12 -9.70 -17.41 13.90
CA VAL A 12 -11.07 -16.92 13.71
C VAL A 12 -11.77 -16.73 15.06
N VAL A 13 -11.70 -17.71 15.96
CA VAL A 13 -12.31 -17.63 17.29
C VAL A 13 -11.69 -16.49 18.11
N GLY A 14 -10.36 -16.35 18.07
CA GLY A 14 -9.66 -15.25 18.73
C GLY A 14 -10.09 -13.88 18.20
N ALA A 15 -10.19 -13.74 16.87
CA ALA A 15 -10.65 -12.52 16.24
C ALA A 15 -12.12 -12.20 16.62
N VAL A 16 -13.01 -13.19 16.60
CA VAL A 16 -14.41 -13.01 16.98
C VAL A 16 -14.52 -12.64 18.47
N TYR A 17 -13.77 -13.30 19.35
CA TYR A 17 -13.78 -13.00 20.78
C TYR A 17 -13.29 -11.58 21.08
N TYR A 18 -12.18 -11.18 20.46
CA TYR A 18 -11.63 -9.82 20.62
C TYR A 18 -12.57 -8.76 20.05
N THR A 19 -13.11 -8.97 18.85
CA THR A 19 -14.02 -8.01 18.21
C THR A 19 -15.33 -7.89 18.97
N ARG A 20 -15.82 -8.97 19.59
CA ARG A 20 -16.98 -8.92 20.49
C ARG A 20 -16.68 -8.08 21.73
N LYS A 21 -15.52 -8.29 22.37
CA LYS A 21 -15.09 -7.49 23.53
C LYS A 21 -14.88 -6.01 23.19
N ALA A 22 -14.45 -5.71 21.96
CA ALA A 22 -14.31 -4.35 21.46
C ALA A 22 -15.67 -3.64 21.24
N GLY A 23 -16.80 -4.33 21.36
CA GLY A 23 -18.13 -3.75 21.17
C GLY A 23 -18.61 -3.72 19.71
N ILE A 24 -17.91 -4.41 18.79
CA ILE A 24 -18.30 -4.50 17.37
C ILE A 24 -19.56 -5.34 17.18
N TRP A 25 -19.74 -6.36 18.03
CA TRP A 25 -20.89 -7.27 18.06
C TRP A 25 -21.73 -7.11 19.33
N GLY A 26 -21.56 -5.98 20.02
CA GLY A 26 -22.20 -5.67 21.30
C GLY A 26 -23.62 -5.13 21.13
N SER A 27 -24.11 -4.40 22.12
CA SER A 27 -25.35 -3.63 21.97
C SER A 27 -25.16 -2.44 21.01
N ALA A 28 -26.25 -1.90 20.47
CA ALA A 28 -26.20 -0.72 19.60
C ALA A 28 -25.47 0.46 20.29
N GLU A 29 -25.65 0.61 21.60
CA GLU A 29 -24.98 1.65 22.41
C GLU A 29 -23.47 1.43 22.53
N GLU A 30 -23.01 0.19 22.65
CA GLU A 30 -21.59 -0.15 22.70
C GLU A 30 -20.92 0.11 21.35
N THR A 31 -21.58 -0.27 20.26
CA THR A 31 -21.09 0.00 18.90
C THR A 31 -21.09 1.49 18.58
N ASP A 32 -22.12 2.23 19.00
CA ASP A 32 -22.18 3.69 18.82
C ASP A 32 -21.10 4.42 19.61
N LYS A 33 -20.81 3.99 20.85
CA LYS A 33 -19.68 4.53 21.62
C LYS A 33 -18.35 4.25 20.94
N LEU A 34 -18.14 3.01 20.47
CA LEU A 34 -16.93 2.63 19.74
C LEU A 34 -16.77 3.49 18.47
N TYR A 35 -17.84 3.64 17.68
CA TYR A 35 -17.83 4.44 16.46
C TYR A 35 -17.49 5.91 16.74
N ASN A 36 -18.10 6.50 17.76
CA ASN A 36 -17.85 7.90 18.12
C ASN A 36 -16.43 8.11 18.65
N ASN A 37 -15.88 7.17 19.42
CA ASN A 37 -14.49 7.23 19.89
C ASN A 37 -13.50 7.16 18.72
N ILE A 38 -13.67 6.18 17.83
CA ILE A 38 -12.86 6.03 16.61
C ILE A 38 -12.95 7.30 15.76
N LYS A 39 -14.16 7.81 15.54
CA LYS A 39 -14.37 9.06 14.80
C LYS A 39 -13.65 10.24 15.44
N ALA A 40 -13.69 10.37 16.77
CA ALA A 40 -13.03 11.44 17.49
C ALA A 40 -11.51 11.39 17.32
N GLU A 41 -10.92 10.19 17.39
CA GLU A 41 -9.48 9.99 17.18
C GLU A 41 -9.04 10.21 15.73
N LEU A 42 -9.86 9.81 14.75
CA LEU A 42 -9.55 9.96 13.32
C LEU A 42 -9.79 11.38 12.78
N CYS A 43 -10.74 12.12 13.34
CA CYS A 43 -11.09 13.47 12.90
C CYS A 43 -9.88 14.41 12.73
N PRO A 44 -8.94 14.54 13.69
CA PRO A 44 -7.77 15.43 13.54
C PRO A 44 -6.87 15.01 12.37
N TYR A 45 -6.64 13.71 12.15
CA TYR A 45 -5.80 13.22 11.07
C TYR A 45 -6.45 13.43 9.70
N VAL A 46 -7.75 13.21 9.59
CA VAL A 46 -8.50 13.48 8.36
C VAL A 46 -8.50 14.97 8.04
N GLN A 47 -8.62 15.85 9.05
CA GLN A 47 -8.52 17.29 8.85
C GLN A 47 -7.12 17.73 8.42
N GLN A 48 -6.06 17.15 8.99
CA GLN A 48 -4.69 17.41 8.56
C GLN A 48 -4.45 16.94 7.11
N ALA A 49 -4.93 15.74 6.76
CA ALA A 49 -4.85 15.22 5.39
C ALA A 49 -5.61 16.13 4.41
N LYS A 50 -6.83 16.56 4.77
CA LYS A 50 -7.65 17.47 3.95
C LYS A 50 -6.94 18.80 3.68
N LYS A 51 -6.18 19.34 4.63
CA LYS A 51 -5.38 20.57 4.44
C LYS A 51 -4.17 20.40 3.53
N LYS A 52 -3.66 19.18 3.38
CA LYS A 52 -2.49 18.86 2.54
C LYS A 52 -2.87 18.43 1.13
N LEU A 53 -4.15 18.15 0.86
CA LEU A 53 -4.64 17.76 -0.45
C LEU A 53 -4.98 19.03 -1.27
N PRO A 54 -4.39 19.21 -2.46
CA PRO A 54 -4.63 20.39 -3.30
C PRO A 54 -5.96 20.33 -4.08
N PHE A 55 -6.88 19.44 -3.72
CA PHE A 55 -8.18 19.29 -4.36
C PHE A 55 -9.29 19.24 -3.32
N GLU A 56 -10.46 19.78 -3.66
CA GLU A 56 -11.65 19.63 -2.83
C GLU A 56 -12.05 18.16 -2.79
N VAL A 57 -11.98 17.55 -1.60
CA VAL A 57 -12.45 16.19 -1.39
C VAL A 57 -13.93 16.17 -1.76
N PRO A 58 -14.34 15.42 -2.81
CA PRO A 58 -15.73 15.37 -3.22
C PRO A 58 -16.58 14.90 -2.04
N GLN A 59 -17.79 15.45 -1.90
CA GLN A 59 -18.68 15.06 -0.82
C GLN A 59 -18.86 13.54 -0.88
N LEU A 60 -18.55 12.87 0.25
CA LEU A 60 -18.73 11.43 0.34
C LEU A 60 -20.20 11.12 0.03
N PRO A 61 -20.46 10.23 -0.94
CA PRO A 61 -21.79 10.03 -1.45
C PRO A 61 -22.68 9.41 -0.36
N LYS A 62 -24.00 9.65 -0.43
CA LYS A 62 -24.93 9.22 0.64
C LYS A 62 -24.87 7.69 0.80
N ALA A 63 -25.24 7.15 1.95
CA ALA A 63 -25.05 5.72 2.29
C ALA A 63 -25.49 4.71 1.19
N GLY A 64 -26.51 5.02 0.40
CA GLY A 64 -26.94 4.19 -0.74
C GLY A 64 -25.97 4.18 -1.94
N GLU A 65 -25.24 5.27 -2.16
CA GLU A 65 -24.27 5.47 -3.24
C GLU A 65 -22.86 4.95 -2.86
N MET A 66 -22.57 4.80 -1.57
CA MET A 66 -21.32 4.15 -1.10
C MET A 66 -21.17 2.72 -1.63
N ARG A 67 -22.29 2.00 -1.81
CA ARG A 67 -22.29 0.66 -2.41
C ARG A 67 -21.86 0.68 -3.88
N PHE A 68 -22.22 1.72 -4.61
CA PHE A 68 -21.78 1.91 -6.00
C PHE A 68 -20.28 2.21 -6.03
N LEU A 69 -19.82 3.09 -5.15
CA LEU A 69 -18.42 3.47 -5.03
C LEU A 69 -17.53 2.26 -4.67
N ALA A 70 -17.95 1.44 -3.71
CA ALA A 70 -17.26 0.22 -3.32
C ALA A 70 -17.15 -0.78 -4.49
N LYS A 71 -18.25 -0.99 -5.24
CA LYS A 71 -18.23 -1.85 -6.43
C LYS A 71 -17.30 -1.30 -7.51
N HIS A 72 -17.35 0.01 -7.74
CA HIS A 72 -16.54 0.66 -8.76
C HIS A 72 -15.05 0.55 -8.44
N TYR A 73 -14.62 0.94 -7.24
CA TYR A 73 -13.21 0.84 -6.83
C TYR A 73 -12.73 -0.60 -6.72
N TYR A 74 -13.58 -1.55 -6.33
CA TYR A 74 -13.22 -2.96 -6.36
C TYR A 74 -12.92 -3.42 -7.79
N ASN A 75 -13.81 -3.11 -8.74
CA ASN A 75 -13.62 -3.48 -10.15
C ASN A 75 -12.42 -2.79 -10.78
N GLU A 76 -12.21 -1.50 -10.51
CA GLU A 76 -11.00 -0.79 -10.96
C GLU A 76 -9.73 -1.36 -10.34
N GLY A 77 -9.76 -1.65 -9.03
CA GLY A 77 -8.65 -2.27 -8.32
C GLY A 77 -8.24 -3.59 -8.95
N VAL A 78 -9.20 -4.51 -9.16
CA VAL A 78 -8.95 -5.80 -9.81
C VAL A 78 -8.37 -5.60 -11.22
N LYS A 79 -9.01 -4.76 -12.05
CA LYS A 79 -8.53 -4.48 -13.41
C LYS A 79 -7.11 -3.93 -13.41
N ASN A 80 -6.81 -2.99 -12.51
CA ASN A 80 -5.50 -2.33 -12.47
C ASN A 80 -4.41 -3.26 -11.92
N SER A 81 -4.72 -4.11 -10.94
CA SER A 81 -3.79 -5.14 -10.45
C SER A 81 -3.42 -6.13 -11.55
N PHE A 82 -4.41 -6.66 -12.29
CA PHE A 82 -4.13 -7.55 -13.43
C PHE A 82 -3.37 -6.82 -14.54
N ARG A 83 -3.67 -5.55 -14.79
CA ARG A 83 -2.92 -4.73 -15.75
C ARG A 83 -1.47 -4.51 -15.31
N PHE A 84 -1.22 -4.28 -14.03
CA PHE A 84 0.12 -4.19 -13.48
C PHE A 84 0.89 -5.50 -13.68
N VAL A 85 0.29 -6.64 -13.33
CA VAL A 85 0.90 -7.96 -13.54
C VAL A 85 1.19 -8.21 -15.01
N HIS A 86 0.28 -7.85 -15.91
CA HIS A 86 0.49 -7.95 -17.35
C HIS A 86 1.63 -7.04 -17.86
N MET A 87 1.79 -5.85 -17.26
CA MET A 87 2.82 -4.88 -17.63
C MET A 87 4.15 -5.09 -16.89
N LEU A 88 4.22 -5.98 -15.89
CA LEU A 88 5.44 -6.32 -15.16
C LEU A 88 6.62 -6.65 -16.07
N PRO A 89 6.48 -7.45 -17.16
CA PRO A 89 7.60 -7.73 -18.06
C PRO A 89 8.16 -6.45 -18.72
N CYS A 90 7.29 -5.51 -19.08
CA CYS A 90 7.69 -4.22 -19.66
C CYS A 90 8.34 -3.28 -18.63
N TYR A 91 7.93 -3.35 -17.36
CA TYR A 91 8.57 -2.61 -16.27
C TYR A 91 9.93 -3.22 -15.90
N ALA A 92 10.00 -4.55 -15.80
CA ALA A 92 11.23 -5.28 -15.54
C ALA A 92 12.26 -5.07 -16.66
N GLY A 93 11.84 -5.11 -17.93
CA GLY A 93 12.72 -4.83 -19.07
C GLY A 93 13.26 -3.39 -19.08
N ARG A 94 12.43 -2.40 -18.75
CA ARG A 94 12.89 -1.01 -18.59
C ARG A 94 13.80 -0.81 -17.38
N GLY A 95 13.54 -1.50 -16.28
CA GLY A 95 14.42 -1.51 -15.10
C GLY A 95 15.78 -2.13 -15.40
N MET A 96 15.79 -3.31 -16.02
CA MET A 96 17.03 -4.01 -16.42
C MET A 96 17.87 -3.17 -17.39
N LYS A 97 17.21 -2.49 -18.35
CA LYS A 97 17.90 -1.59 -19.29
C LYS A 97 18.54 -0.40 -18.56
N LYS A 98 17.83 0.26 -17.64
CA LYS A 98 18.40 1.35 -16.83
C LYS A 98 19.60 0.90 -15.99
N VAL A 99 19.52 -0.30 -15.40
CA VAL A 99 20.64 -0.87 -14.64
C VAL A 99 21.85 -1.08 -15.56
N LYS A 100 21.66 -1.69 -16.73
CA LYS A 100 22.72 -1.89 -17.73
C LYS A 100 23.33 -0.57 -18.19
N ASP A 101 22.50 0.41 -18.54
CA ASP A 101 22.95 1.72 -19.02
C ASP A 101 23.77 2.43 -17.92
N THR A 102 23.32 2.34 -16.66
CA THR A 102 24.05 2.92 -15.51
C THR A 102 25.39 2.23 -15.28
N PHE A 103 25.47 0.90 -15.40
CA PHE A 103 26.74 0.16 -15.30
C PHE A 103 27.70 0.48 -16.46
N GLU A 104 27.19 0.65 -17.68
CA GLU A 104 28.00 1.08 -18.82
C GLU A 104 28.51 2.52 -18.66
N ASP A 105 27.67 3.42 -18.13
CA ASP A 105 28.07 4.80 -17.83
C ASP A 105 29.11 4.85 -16.71
N PHE A 106 28.98 4.00 -15.67
CA PHE A 106 30.02 3.84 -14.65
C PHE A 106 31.32 3.27 -15.23
N ALA A 107 31.25 2.29 -16.13
CA ALA A 107 32.43 1.71 -16.77
C ALA A 107 33.13 2.66 -17.74
N LYS A 108 32.39 3.61 -18.34
CA LYS A 108 32.94 4.67 -19.21
C LYS A 108 33.36 5.92 -18.44
N SER A 109 33.01 6.03 -17.16
CA SER A 109 33.30 7.22 -16.36
C SER A 109 34.80 7.32 -16.08
N PRO A 110 35.42 8.50 -16.30
CA PRO A 110 36.88 8.67 -16.27
C PRO A 110 37.54 8.46 -14.90
N ALA A 111 36.75 8.24 -13.84
CA ALA A 111 37.25 7.99 -12.48
C ALA A 111 38.06 6.69 -12.34
N LEU A 112 37.82 5.67 -13.17
CA LEU A 112 38.64 4.44 -13.19
C LEU A 112 39.86 4.59 -14.10
N THR A 113 39.75 5.31 -15.22
CA THR A 113 40.88 5.53 -16.16
C THR A 113 41.92 6.53 -15.66
N ALA A 114 41.59 7.34 -14.66
CA ALA A 114 42.56 8.23 -14.00
C ALA A 114 43.49 7.47 -13.03
N GLY A 115 43.01 6.37 -12.42
CA GLY A 115 43.82 5.54 -11.52
C GLY A 115 44.91 4.72 -12.25
N ASP A 116 44.63 4.28 -13.49
CA ASP A 116 45.59 3.47 -14.26
C ASP A 116 46.68 4.30 -14.94
N LYS A 117 46.45 5.60 -15.18
CA LYS A 117 47.46 6.50 -15.77
C LYS A 117 48.48 7.03 -14.75
N GLU A 118 48.16 7.03 -13.46
CA GLU A 118 49.10 7.43 -12.41
C GLU A 118 50.05 6.27 -12.03
N ALA A 119 49.63 5.02 -12.20
CA ALA A 119 50.45 3.84 -11.90
C ALA A 119 51.49 3.48 -12.99
N THR A 120 51.39 4.03 -14.20
CA THR A 120 52.31 3.75 -15.33
C THR A 120 53.33 4.85 -15.61
N ALA A 121 53.25 6.01 -14.94
CA ALA A 121 54.22 7.11 -15.07
C ALA A 121 55.38 7.06 -14.05
N SER A 122 55.42 6.04 -13.18
CA SER A 122 56.47 5.86 -12.17
C SER A 122 57.12 4.47 -12.31
N LYS A 123 57.86 4.28 -13.40
CA LYS A 123 58.87 3.23 -13.58
C LYS A 123 59.99 3.74 -14.47
#